data_AF-A0A8S1XW64-F1
#
_entry.id   AF-A0A8S1XW64-F1
#
_cell.length_a   1.000
_cell.length_b   1.000
_cell.length_c   1.000
_cell.angle_alpha   90.00
_cell.angle_beta   90.00
_cell.angle_gamma   90.00
#
_symmetry.space_group_name_H-M   'P 1'
#
loop_
_entity.id
_entity.type
_entity.pdbx_description
1 polymer ?
#
loop_
_entity_poly.entity_id
_entity_poly.type
_entity_poly.pdbx_seq_one_letter_code
_entity_poly.pdbx_strand_id
1 'polypeptide(L)'
;MEIPSKQLYFDNKTFETLAIKPYKIIEQGKVVWAQQLMISSNQQIKNYKIYIQQFQVFKSYISILSINFKNRLNEKMENLENSSCLIKTKVNFENKSITSNEKTVQNLYYDQDVKAFDLSQLSFSFDPYFQDNKILLIQLHCKSQDSEQQLEYYIYAKTLKCQQGEFYVDRGCYVCQSTQGFYSVTYNTTKCSIFDKEKFDSITSNKIKLLEGFWRPNSLSDFTERCVKNLNFCSGGLDVGNNLCIQGHLGGLCEECDNFDIRGYGMFYKNVALISIIITLRSIEKSNRLFSSLKIRQRFSKIIFKLDQDHESILIKMLLNYLWIFSVIFTFNTYFSFSLNFIELTSNSSYFMANNLDCYLSSIQNFELIYFRIIAMLSLIAIQFLIIWIGFVCYAKCKNQTLNNSILSNTLLYLFVSNYAALIKQNFKYILYIRSCFPIIWNKQSYALDYYFSCSRSWSNWDINPLYFIFFNVYEQGTTRLNQAKKAYLLFIQ
;
A
#
# COMPACT_ATOMS: atom_id res chain seq x y z
N MET A 1 -32.42 6.40 -25.83
CA MET A 1 -32.87 7.71 -25.33
C MET A 1 -32.43 8.74 -26.37
N GLU A 2 -33.36 9.26 -27.16
CA GLU A 2 -33.04 10.33 -28.10
C GLU A 2 -32.73 11.60 -27.30
N ILE A 3 -31.65 12.28 -27.65
CA ILE A 3 -31.23 13.53 -27.01
C ILE A 3 -31.53 14.62 -28.04
N PRO A 4 -32.39 15.60 -27.74
CA PRO A 4 -32.68 16.68 -28.68
C PRO A 4 -31.42 17.51 -28.93
N SER A 5 -31.21 17.91 -30.19
CA SER A 5 -30.13 18.81 -30.57
C SER A 5 -30.38 20.21 -30.01
N LYS A 6 -29.30 20.94 -29.72
CA LYS A 6 -29.30 22.37 -29.38
C LYS A 6 -28.61 23.14 -30.50
N GLN A 7 -29.25 24.19 -30.99
CA GLN A 7 -28.63 25.09 -31.97
C GLN A 7 -27.52 25.92 -31.30
N LEU A 8 -26.32 25.91 -31.89
CA LEU A 8 -25.20 26.77 -31.55
C LEU A 8 -24.81 27.60 -32.77
N TYR A 9 -24.42 28.84 -32.54
CA TYR A 9 -23.92 29.75 -33.58
C TYR A 9 -22.38 29.77 -33.51
N PHE A 10 -21.71 29.41 -34.61
CA PHE A 10 -20.25 29.47 -34.72
C PHE A 10 -19.87 30.01 -36.11
N ASP A 11 -19.04 31.05 -36.20
CA ASP A 11 -18.61 31.70 -37.45
C ASP A 11 -19.76 32.01 -38.43
N ASN A 12 -20.85 32.62 -37.95
CA ASN A 12 -22.08 32.94 -38.71
C ASN A 12 -22.82 31.73 -39.31
N LYS A 13 -22.46 30.50 -38.91
CA LYS A 13 -23.21 29.28 -39.25
C LYS A 13 -23.94 28.74 -38.02
N THR A 14 -25.15 28.24 -38.25
CA THR A 14 -25.91 27.52 -37.23
C THR A 14 -25.55 26.04 -37.29
N PHE A 15 -25.18 25.48 -36.15
CA PHE A 15 -24.90 24.06 -35.98
C PHE A 15 -25.86 23.47 -34.96
N GLU A 16 -26.45 22.33 -35.29
CA GLU A 16 -27.17 21.53 -34.31
C GLU A 16 -26.19 20.64 -33.56
N THR A 17 -26.13 20.81 -32.24
CA THR A 17 -25.22 20.07 -31.37
C THR A 17 -25.99 19.11 -30.48
N LEU A 18 -25.54 17.86 -30.45
CA LEU A 18 -26.08 16.84 -29.56
C LEU A 18 -25.08 16.63 -28.41
N ALA A 19 -25.48 17.04 -27.21
CA ALA A 19 -24.68 16.83 -26.01
C ALA A 19 -24.87 15.39 -25.52
N ILE A 20 -23.81 14.60 -25.55
CA ILE A 20 -23.84 13.23 -25.00
C ILE A 20 -24.09 13.31 -23.49
N LYS A 21 -25.07 12.54 -23.00
CA LYS A 21 -25.30 12.44 -21.55
C LYS A 21 -24.06 11.83 -20.89
N PRO A 22 -23.60 12.37 -19.74
CA PRO A 22 -22.47 11.80 -19.04
C PRO A 22 -22.66 10.30 -18.79
N TYR A 23 -21.67 9.49 -19.11
CA TYR A 23 -21.71 8.04 -18.97
C TYR A 23 -20.44 7.52 -18.31
N LYS A 24 -20.53 6.33 -17.70
CA LYS A 24 -19.40 5.69 -17.05
C LYS A 24 -18.59 4.90 -18.07
N ILE A 25 -17.28 5.11 -18.06
CA ILE A 25 -16.30 4.30 -18.78
C ILE A 25 -15.36 3.62 -17.77
N ILE A 26 -14.62 2.63 -18.23
CA ILE A 26 -13.46 2.12 -17.51
C ILE A 26 -12.22 2.66 -18.25
N GLU A 27 -11.28 3.24 -17.52
CA GLU A 27 -9.97 3.65 -18.03
C GLU A 27 -8.92 3.14 -17.05
N GLN A 28 -8.00 2.29 -17.52
CA GLN A 28 -6.92 1.72 -16.70
C GLN A 28 -7.40 1.11 -15.38
N GLY A 29 -8.51 0.37 -15.43
CA GLY A 29 -9.12 -0.30 -14.27
C GLY A 29 -9.94 0.62 -13.36
N LYS A 30 -10.00 1.93 -13.62
CA LYS A 30 -10.78 2.90 -12.84
C LYS A 30 -12.06 3.28 -13.58
N VAL A 31 -13.16 3.44 -12.84
CA VAL A 31 -14.42 3.94 -13.40
C VAL A 31 -14.36 5.47 -13.47
N VAL A 32 -14.54 6.04 -14.66
CA VAL A 32 -14.48 7.49 -14.93
C VAL A 32 -15.78 7.94 -15.60
N TRP A 33 -16.20 9.18 -15.37
CA TRP A 33 -17.35 9.77 -16.07
C TRP A 33 -16.86 10.53 -17.31
N ALA A 34 -17.37 10.16 -18.48
CA ALA A 34 -17.11 10.83 -19.74
C ALA A 34 -18.33 11.66 -20.17
N GLN A 35 -18.08 12.88 -20.66
CA GLN A 35 -19.10 13.75 -21.25
C GLN A 35 -18.99 13.84 -22.78
N GLN A 36 -17.95 13.22 -23.34
CA GLN A 36 -17.64 13.21 -24.77
C GLN A 36 -17.54 11.77 -25.25
N LEU A 37 -17.56 11.57 -26.57
CA LEU A 37 -17.36 10.24 -27.14
C LEU A 37 -15.91 9.80 -26.89
N MET A 38 -15.72 8.71 -26.16
CA MET A 38 -14.40 8.12 -25.97
C MET A 38 -14.22 7.04 -27.04
N ILE A 39 -13.09 7.04 -27.75
CA ILE A 39 -12.77 6.06 -28.81
C ILE A 39 -11.37 5.47 -28.60
N SER A 40 -11.03 4.40 -29.29
CA SER A 40 -9.68 3.84 -29.27
C SER A 40 -8.68 4.68 -30.06
N SER A 41 -7.43 4.74 -29.61
CA SER A 41 -6.33 5.37 -30.36
C SER A 41 -5.61 4.33 -31.22
N ASN A 42 -5.45 4.60 -32.53
CA ASN A 42 -4.78 3.74 -33.52
C ASN A 42 -5.32 2.29 -33.62
N GLN A 43 -6.56 2.07 -33.21
CA GLN A 43 -7.25 0.78 -33.36
C GLN A 43 -8.63 1.00 -33.96
N GLN A 44 -9.09 0.02 -34.73
CA GLN A 44 -10.44 0.04 -35.31
C GLN A 44 -11.50 -0.09 -34.22
N ILE A 45 -12.53 0.77 -34.27
CA ILE A 45 -13.58 0.83 -33.23
C ILE A 45 -14.23 -0.54 -32.99
N LYS A 46 -14.60 -1.25 -34.06
CA LYS A 46 -15.26 -2.56 -34.03
C LYS A 46 -14.44 -3.63 -33.31
N ASN A 47 -13.12 -3.58 -33.49
CA ASN A 47 -12.20 -4.60 -32.99
C ASN A 47 -11.69 -4.27 -31.59
N TYR A 48 -11.86 -3.02 -31.14
CA TYR A 48 -11.38 -2.58 -29.85
C TYR A 48 -12.18 -3.22 -28.71
N LYS A 49 -11.46 -3.89 -27.82
CA LYS A 49 -12.01 -4.52 -26.62
C LYS A 49 -11.37 -3.90 -25.39
N ILE A 50 -12.19 -3.53 -24.43
CA ILE A 50 -11.73 -3.05 -23.13
C ILE A 50 -11.44 -4.21 -22.19
N TYR A 51 -10.29 -4.17 -21.51
CA TYR A 51 -9.91 -5.15 -20.50
C TYR A 51 -10.46 -4.76 -19.13
N ILE A 52 -11.24 -5.65 -18.52
CA ILE A 52 -11.80 -5.46 -17.18
C ILE A 52 -10.99 -6.29 -16.19
N GLN A 53 -10.04 -5.65 -15.50
CA GLN A 53 -9.05 -6.31 -14.63
C GLN A 53 -9.69 -7.18 -13.54
N GLN A 54 -10.81 -6.76 -12.95
CA GLN A 54 -11.51 -7.49 -11.88
C GLN A 54 -11.99 -8.88 -12.32
N PHE A 55 -12.47 -9.00 -13.56
CA PHE A 55 -12.98 -10.26 -14.12
C PHE A 55 -11.96 -10.94 -15.04
N GLN A 56 -10.87 -10.25 -15.33
CA GLN A 56 -9.84 -10.65 -16.27
C GLN A 56 -10.36 -11.04 -17.68
N VAL A 57 -11.40 -10.35 -18.16
CA VAL A 57 -12.01 -10.56 -19.48
C VAL A 57 -11.91 -9.32 -20.36
N PHE A 58 -11.88 -9.54 -21.67
CA PHE A 58 -12.02 -8.49 -22.68
C PHE A 58 -13.48 -8.37 -23.11
N LYS A 59 -14.01 -7.15 -23.16
CA LYS A 59 -15.38 -6.87 -23.61
C LYS A 59 -15.35 -5.88 -24.78
N SER A 60 -16.18 -6.11 -25.80
CA SER A 60 -16.37 -5.12 -26.87
C SER A 60 -16.80 -3.78 -26.27
N TYR A 61 -16.10 -2.70 -26.62
CA TYR A 61 -16.39 -1.39 -26.03
C TYR A 61 -17.51 -0.68 -26.79
N ILE A 62 -17.34 -0.46 -28.10
CA ILE A 62 -18.37 0.04 -29.00
C ILE A 62 -18.58 -1.04 -30.06
N SER A 63 -19.75 -1.67 -30.06
CA SER A 63 -20.07 -2.74 -31.02
C SER A 63 -20.47 -2.20 -32.39
N ILE A 64 -21.22 -1.09 -32.41
CA ILE A 64 -21.77 -0.48 -33.62
C ILE A 64 -21.69 1.04 -33.46
N LEU A 65 -21.07 1.69 -34.44
CA LEU A 65 -21.16 3.13 -34.63
C LEU A 65 -21.59 3.36 -36.08
N SER A 66 -22.75 3.96 -36.30
CA SER A 66 -23.32 4.07 -37.65
C SER A 66 -24.07 5.37 -37.87
N ILE A 67 -24.08 5.86 -39.10
CA ILE A 67 -24.89 7.02 -39.52
C ILE A 67 -26.05 6.51 -40.37
N ASN A 68 -27.26 6.93 -40.01
CA ASN A 68 -28.48 6.62 -40.76
C ASN A 68 -29.11 7.93 -41.23
N PHE A 69 -29.58 7.96 -42.48
CA PHE A 69 -30.45 9.04 -42.95
C PHE A 69 -31.87 8.81 -42.47
N LYS A 70 -32.55 9.90 -42.13
CA LYS A 70 -33.96 9.90 -41.77
C LYS A 70 -34.70 10.94 -42.61
N ASN A 71 -35.94 10.64 -42.97
CA ASN A 71 -36.80 11.57 -43.66
C ASN A 71 -37.40 12.60 -42.67
N ARG A 72 -38.20 13.52 -43.19
CA ARG A 72 -38.94 14.54 -42.40
C ARG A 72 -39.90 13.95 -41.35
N LEU A 73 -40.29 12.69 -41.50
CA LEU A 73 -41.16 11.96 -40.57
C LEU A 73 -40.35 11.15 -39.54
N ASN A 74 -39.02 11.35 -39.49
CA ASN A 74 -38.10 10.61 -38.61
C ASN A 74 -38.01 9.10 -38.92
N GLU A 75 -38.44 8.67 -40.11
CA GLU A 75 -38.33 7.29 -40.58
C GLU A 75 -36.96 7.07 -41.21
N LYS A 76 -36.36 5.89 -40.96
CA LYS A 76 -35.07 5.52 -41.53
C LYS A 76 -35.22 5.39 -43.05
N MET A 77 -34.41 6.11 -43.80
CA MET A 77 -34.36 5.97 -45.25
C MET A 77 -33.57 4.71 -45.61
N GLU A 78 -34.15 3.92 -46.51
CA GLU A 78 -33.55 2.71 -47.07
C GLU A 78 -33.23 2.93 -48.56
N ASN A 79 -32.47 2.02 -49.18
CA ASN A 79 -32.15 2.03 -50.62
C ASN A 79 -31.38 3.27 -51.11
N LEU A 80 -30.42 3.73 -50.32
CA LEU A 80 -29.58 4.88 -50.65
C LEU A 80 -28.33 4.46 -51.44
N GLU A 81 -28.56 3.78 -52.56
CA GLU A 81 -27.50 3.33 -53.46
C GLU A 81 -26.67 4.54 -53.91
N ASN A 82 -25.34 4.42 -53.95
CA ASN A 82 -24.42 5.51 -54.30
C ASN A 82 -24.33 6.68 -53.29
N SER A 83 -25.00 6.61 -52.16
CA SER A 83 -24.77 7.60 -51.09
C SER A 83 -23.37 7.40 -50.49
N SER A 84 -22.67 8.50 -50.24
CA SER A 84 -21.31 8.49 -49.73
C SER A 84 -21.15 9.46 -48.57
N CYS A 85 -20.26 9.13 -47.63
CA CYS A 85 -19.92 10.02 -46.54
C CYS A 85 -18.41 10.18 -46.42
N LEU A 86 -17.95 11.41 -46.62
CA LEU A 86 -16.57 11.80 -46.48
C LEU A 86 -16.28 12.18 -45.03
N ILE A 87 -15.32 11.49 -44.42
CA ILE A 87 -14.92 11.68 -43.03
C ILE A 87 -13.58 12.37 -43.00
N LYS A 88 -13.50 13.48 -42.27
CA LYS A 88 -12.25 14.23 -42.05
C LYS A 88 -12.02 14.37 -40.56
N THR A 89 -10.82 14.08 -40.08
CA THR A 89 -10.47 14.39 -38.69
C THR A 89 -9.59 15.62 -38.59
N LYS A 90 -9.77 16.37 -37.51
CA LYS A 90 -8.93 17.51 -37.12
C LYS A 90 -8.74 17.47 -35.61
N VAL A 91 -7.58 17.90 -35.13
CA VAL A 91 -7.38 18.15 -33.69
C VAL A 91 -7.58 19.64 -33.45
N ASN A 92 -8.49 19.98 -32.53
CA ASN A 92 -8.76 21.35 -32.12
C ASN A 92 -8.31 21.57 -30.66
N PHE A 93 -7.85 22.78 -30.35
CA PHE A 93 -7.48 23.17 -28.99
C PHE A 93 -8.63 23.97 -28.38
N GLU A 94 -9.05 23.64 -27.16
CA GLU A 94 -10.21 24.28 -26.51
C GLU A 94 -10.07 25.81 -26.40
N ASN A 95 -8.83 26.32 -26.30
CA ASN A 95 -8.55 27.73 -26.05
C ASN A 95 -7.86 28.47 -27.22
N LYS A 96 -7.56 27.81 -28.35
CA LYS A 96 -6.84 28.42 -29.48
C LYS A 96 -7.35 27.90 -30.82
N SER A 97 -7.57 28.79 -31.79
CA SER A 97 -7.94 28.47 -33.17
C SER A 97 -6.85 27.76 -33.99
N ILE A 98 -5.78 27.29 -33.34
CA ILE A 98 -4.68 26.61 -34.02
C ILE A 98 -5.15 25.21 -34.41
N THR A 99 -5.35 25.00 -35.71
CA THR A 99 -5.76 23.69 -36.24
C THR A 99 -4.50 22.94 -36.66
N SER A 100 -4.31 21.70 -36.18
CA SER A 100 -3.22 20.86 -36.69
C SER A 100 -3.51 20.42 -38.13
N ASN A 101 -2.48 20.36 -38.99
CA ASN A 101 -2.61 19.93 -40.39
C ASN A 101 -2.80 18.41 -40.59
N GLU A 102 -2.77 17.61 -39.53
CA GLU A 102 -3.06 16.17 -39.60
C GLU A 102 -4.53 15.96 -39.98
N LYS A 103 -4.77 15.73 -41.28
CA LYS A 103 -6.09 15.42 -41.85
C LYS A 103 -6.05 14.01 -42.41
N THR A 104 -6.68 13.07 -41.73
CA THR A 104 -7.05 11.81 -42.38
C THR A 104 -8.38 12.04 -43.09
N VAL A 105 -8.46 11.57 -44.33
CA VAL A 105 -9.66 11.67 -45.15
C VAL A 105 -10.03 10.26 -45.57
N GLN A 106 -11.23 9.81 -45.20
CA GLN A 106 -11.74 8.49 -45.56
C GLN A 106 -13.13 8.65 -46.17
N ASN A 107 -13.38 7.96 -47.29
CA ASN A 107 -14.70 7.95 -47.92
C ASN A 107 -15.41 6.64 -47.56
N LEU A 108 -16.60 6.74 -46.97
CA LEU A 108 -17.46 5.59 -46.69
C LEU A 108 -18.61 5.54 -47.69
N TYR A 109 -18.97 4.33 -48.09
CA TYR A 109 -20.15 4.06 -48.91
C TYR A 109 -21.26 3.48 -48.05
N TYR A 110 -22.50 3.72 -48.47
CA TYR A 110 -23.67 3.20 -47.76
C TYR A 110 -23.74 1.67 -47.88
N ASP A 111 -23.81 0.99 -46.74
CA ASP A 111 -23.94 -0.47 -46.66
C ASP A 111 -25.41 -0.85 -46.75
N GLN A 112 -25.79 -1.62 -47.77
CA GLN A 112 -27.16 -2.05 -48.01
C GLN A 112 -27.65 -3.09 -46.98
N ASP A 113 -26.75 -3.93 -46.46
CA ASP A 113 -27.10 -4.98 -45.51
C ASP A 113 -27.38 -4.39 -44.13
N VAL A 114 -26.54 -3.44 -43.71
CA VAL A 114 -26.68 -2.73 -42.42
C VAL A 114 -27.66 -1.54 -42.55
N LYS A 115 -27.97 -1.14 -43.79
CA LYS A 115 -28.75 0.06 -44.15
C LYS A 115 -28.19 1.33 -43.49
N ALA A 116 -26.87 1.48 -43.47
CA ALA A 116 -26.19 2.57 -42.74
C ALA A 116 -24.78 2.82 -43.29
N PHE A 117 -24.16 3.96 -42.93
CA PHE A 117 -22.71 4.08 -43.01
C PHE A 117 -22.08 3.50 -41.75
N ASP A 118 -21.35 2.40 -41.87
CA ASP A 118 -20.64 1.79 -40.75
C ASP A 118 -19.33 2.54 -40.45
N LEU A 119 -19.30 3.25 -39.32
CA LEU A 119 -18.12 3.94 -38.81
C LEU A 119 -17.22 3.00 -38.00
N SER A 120 -17.63 1.76 -37.76
CA SER A 120 -16.95 0.85 -36.82
C SER A 120 -15.59 0.38 -37.36
N GLN A 121 -15.35 0.43 -38.67
CA GLN A 121 -14.06 0.07 -39.27
C GLN A 121 -13.01 1.19 -39.18
N LEU A 122 -13.41 2.39 -38.78
CA LEU A 122 -12.51 3.54 -38.70
C LEU A 122 -11.51 3.39 -37.54
N SER A 123 -10.30 3.91 -37.77
CA SER A 123 -9.25 4.05 -36.75
C SER A 123 -8.80 5.50 -36.68
N PHE A 124 -8.66 6.03 -35.47
CA PHE A 124 -8.31 7.43 -35.24
C PHE A 124 -6.97 7.53 -34.53
N SER A 125 -6.06 8.34 -35.09
CA SER A 125 -4.80 8.69 -34.43
C SER A 125 -5.00 9.95 -33.61
N PHE A 126 -5.04 9.81 -32.29
CA PHE A 126 -5.10 10.93 -31.36
C PHE A 126 -4.43 10.55 -30.04
N ASP A 127 -3.51 11.40 -29.61
CA ASP A 127 -2.66 11.17 -28.44
C ASP A 127 -3.49 11.02 -27.16
N PRO A 128 -3.50 9.84 -26.53
CA PRO A 128 -4.34 9.60 -25.37
C PRO A 128 -3.78 10.19 -24.06
N TYR A 129 -2.53 10.64 -24.04
CA TYR A 129 -1.89 11.16 -22.82
C TYR A 129 -1.81 12.69 -22.76
N PHE A 130 -1.99 13.37 -23.90
CA PHE A 130 -1.89 14.83 -23.99
C PHE A 130 -3.20 15.50 -24.41
N GLN A 131 -4.27 15.25 -23.64
CA GLN A 131 -5.66 15.64 -23.97
C GLN A 131 -6.24 16.80 -23.17
N ASP A 132 -5.56 17.30 -22.13
CA ASP A 132 -6.17 18.22 -21.15
C ASP A 132 -6.73 19.53 -21.76
N ASN A 133 -6.32 19.88 -22.98
CA ASN A 133 -6.86 21.03 -23.73
C ASN A 133 -7.09 20.72 -25.23
N LYS A 134 -7.13 19.44 -25.61
CA LYS A 134 -7.26 19.02 -27.01
C LYS A 134 -8.51 18.14 -27.17
N ILE A 135 -9.23 18.38 -28.25
CA ILE A 135 -10.38 17.57 -28.63
C ILE A 135 -10.18 17.08 -30.06
N LEU A 136 -10.48 15.81 -30.29
CA LEU A 136 -10.57 15.25 -31.64
C LEU A 136 -11.91 15.67 -32.25
N LEU A 137 -11.86 16.39 -33.36
CA LEU A 137 -13.01 16.79 -34.15
C LEU A 137 -13.14 15.86 -35.36
N ILE A 138 -14.19 15.06 -35.40
CA ILE A 138 -14.53 14.21 -36.53
C ILE A 138 -15.62 14.94 -37.34
N GLN A 139 -15.26 15.38 -38.53
CA GLN A 139 -16.15 16.03 -39.48
C GLN A 139 -16.70 15.00 -40.46
N LEU A 140 -18.01 14.96 -40.60
CA LEU A 140 -18.73 14.05 -41.49
C LEU A 140 -19.42 14.89 -42.56
N HIS A 141 -19.24 14.51 -43.81
CA HIS A 141 -19.78 15.18 -44.97
C HIS A 141 -20.51 14.13 -45.82
N CYS A 142 -21.78 13.92 -45.53
CA CYS A 142 -22.57 12.88 -46.19
C CYS A 142 -23.43 13.49 -47.31
N LYS A 143 -23.47 12.82 -48.47
CA LYS A 143 -24.33 13.15 -49.59
C LYS A 143 -25.29 12.00 -49.85
N SER A 144 -26.58 12.33 -49.97
CA SER A 144 -27.60 11.40 -50.45
C SER A 144 -27.64 11.40 -51.97
N GLN A 145 -28.12 10.32 -52.59
CA GLN A 145 -28.32 10.24 -54.04
C GLN A 145 -29.30 11.31 -54.54
N ASP A 146 -30.38 11.56 -53.81
CA ASP A 146 -31.50 12.41 -54.25
C ASP A 146 -31.31 13.90 -53.95
N SER A 147 -30.20 14.29 -53.29
CA SER A 147 -29.99 15.66 -52.82
C SER A 147 -28.57 16.13 -53.11
N GLU A 148 -28.48 17.27 -53.81
CA GLU A 148 -27.20 17.97 -53.97
C GLU A 148 -26.70 18.58 -52.65
N GLN A 149 -27.59 18.76 -51.67
CA GLN A 149 -27.23 19.31 -50.37
C GLN A 149 -26.44 18.29 -49.54
N GLN A 150 -25.21 18.66 -49.23
CA GLN A 150 -24.32 17.89 -48.37
C GLN A 150 -24.67 18.14 -46.90
N LEU A 151 -24.93 17.07 -46.16
CA LEU A 151 -25.14 17.13 -44.72
C LEU A 151 -23.78 17.13 -44.02
N GLU A 152 -23.61 18.07 -43.09
CA GLU A 152 -22.36 18.29 -42.36
C GLU A 152 -22.57 18.07 -40.86
N TYR A 153 -21.81 17.14 -40.27
CA TYR A 153 -21.87 16.84 -38.84
C TYR A 153 -20.49 16.89 -38.20
N TYR A 154 -20.47 17.23 -36.91
CA TYR A 154 -19.26 17.35 -36.11
C TYR A 154 -19.40 16.51 -34.85
N ILE A 155 -18.45 15.61 -34.62
CA ILE A 155 -18.37 14.80 -33.41
C ILE A 155 -17.11 15.19 -32.64
N TYR A 156 -17.29 15.59 -31.39
CA TYR A 156 -16.20 15.83 -30.45
C TYR A 156 -15.90 14.55 -29.70
N ALA A 157 -14.66 14.09 -29.80
CA ALA A 157 -14.20 12.85 -29.20
C ALA A 157 -12.87 13.02 -28.46
N LYS A 158 -12.60 12.08 -27.56
CA LYS A 158 -11.31 11.85 -26.90
C LYS A 158 -10.91 10.39 -27.08
N THR A 159 -9.61 10.09 -26.98
CA THR A 159 -9.13 8.71 -27.03
C THR A 159 -8.92 8.12 -25.64
N LEU A 160 -9.12 6.82 -25.50
CA LEU A 160 -8.82 6.07 -24.28
C LEU A 160 -7.30 5.92 -24.11
N LYS A 161 -6.81 6.01 -22.87
CA LYS A 161 -5.42 5.63 -22.53
C LYS A 161 -5.14 4.17 -22.81
N CYS A 162 -3.88 3.88 -23.14
CA CYS A 162 -3.45 2.51 -23.39
C CYS A 162 -3.69 1.65 -22.14
N GLN A 163 -4.28 0.49 -22.36
CA GLN A 163 -4.59 -0.50 -21.33
C GLN A 163 -3.51 -1.58 -21.26
N GLN A 164 -3.68 -2.56 -20.36
CA GLN A 164 -2.78 -3.72 -20.32
C GLN A 164 -2.81 -4.47 -21.65
N GLY A 165 -1.64 -4.93 -22.07
CA GLY A 165 -1.40 -5.57 -23.35
C GLY A 165 -1.33 -4.62 -24.53
N GLU A 166 -1.32 -3.31 -24.27
CA GLU A 166 -1.01 -2.28 -25.24
C GLU A 166 0.25 -1.52 -24.84
N PHE A 167 0.86 -0.85 -25.81
CA PHE A 167 1.96 0.07 -25.59
C PHE A 167 1.77 1.35 -26.41
N TYR A 168 2.34 2.42 -25.91
CA TYR A 168 2.25 3.76 -26.47
C TYR A 168 3.47 4.03 -27.37
N VAL A 169 3.21 4.25 -28.65
CA VAL A 169 4.22 4.67 -29.65
C VAL A 169 3.54 5.58 -30.68
N ASP A 170 4.27 6.54 -31.23
CA ASP A 170 3.79 7.43 -32.30
C ASP A 170 2.41 8.05 -32.04
N ARG A 171 2.19 8.55 -30.81
CA ARG A 171 0.94 9.19 -30.37
C ARG A 171 -0.31 8.29 -30.39
N GLY A 172 -0.14 6.96 -30.34
CA GLY A 172 -1.28 6.06 -30.17
C GLY A 172 -0.95 4.75 -29.47
N CYS A 173 -1.97 3.92 -29.32
CA CYS A 173 -1.89 2.66 -28.60
C CYS A 173 -1.89 1.48 -29.57
N TYR A 174 -0.93 0.58 -29.41
CA TYR A 174 -0.79 -0.62 -30.22
C TYR A 174 -0.82 -1.86 -29.34
N VAL A 175 -1.41 -2.95 -29.82
CA VAL A 175 -1.52 -4.20 -29.07
C VAL A 175 -0.20 -4.99 -29.15
N CYS A 176 0.28 -5.49 -28.02
CA CYS A 176 1.44 -6.37 -27.95
C CYS A 176 1.12 -7.74 -28.59
N GLN A 177 1.94 -8.16 -29.55
CA GLN A 177 1.75 -9.42 -30.28
C GLN A 177 2.29 -10.62 -29.48
N SER A 178 1.43 -11.24 -28.67
CA SER A 178 1.82 -12.43 -27.89
C SER A 178 2.29 -13.62 -28.72
N THR A 179 1.82 -13.76 -29.97
CA THR A 179 2.31 -14.79 -30.92
C THR A 179 3.77 -14.60 -31.30
N GLN A 180 4.29 -13.37 -31.19
CA GLN A 180 5.69 -13.03 -31.42
C GLN A 180 6.50 -12.98 -30.11
N GLY A 181 5.91 -13.34 -28.97
CA GLY A 181 6.59 -13.28 -27.68
C GLY A 181 6.53 -11.90 -27.01
N PHE A 182 5.61 -11.01 -27.38
CA PHE A 182 5.50 -9.68 -26.78
C PHE A 182 4.24 -9.52 -25.91
N TYR A 183 4.39 -8.89 -24.74
CA TYR A 183 3.29 -8.63 -23.81
C TYR A 183 3.48 -7.31 -23.03
N SER A 184 2.44 -6.85 -22.33
CA SER A 184 2.52 -5.75 -21.36
C SER A 184 1.49 -5.95 -20.24
N VAL A 185 1.92 -5.98 -18.99
CA VAL A 185 1.04 -6.10 -17.80
C VAL A 185 0.89 -4.78 -17.04
N THR A 186 1.70 -3.77 -17.38
CA THR A 186 1.73 -2.44 -16.78
C THR A 186 0.95 -1.45 -17.64
N TYR A 187 0.40 -0.40 -17.03
CA TYR A 187 -0.17 0.72 -17.78
C TYR A 187 0.95 1.67 -18.25
N ASN A 188 0.67 2.45 -19.30
CA ASN A 188 1.57 3.50 -19.82
C ASN A 188 2.94 2.99 -20.30
N THR A 189 3.00 1.73 -20.75
CA THR A 189 4.21 1.16 -21.33
C THR A 189 4.50 1.77 -22.69
N THR A 190 5.74 2.16 -22.95
CA THR A 190 6.19 2.65 -24.27
C THR A 190 6.77 1.53 -25.14
N LYS A 191 6.99 0.35 -24.55
CA LYS A 191 7.49 -0.85 -25.23
C LYS A 191 6.84 -2.08 -24.61
N CYS A 192 6.61 -3.10 -25.42
CA CYS A 192 6.24 -4.42 -24.90
C CYS A 192 7.45 -5.11 -24.28
N SER A 193 7.21 -5.91 -23.25
CA SER A 193 8.19 -6.82 -22.67
C SER A 193 8.33 -8.07 -23.53
N ILE A 194 9.49 -8.73 -23.42
CA ILE A 194 9.85 -9.93 -24.18
C ILE A 194 9.59 -11.17 -23.35
N PHE A 195 8.98 -12.19 -23.95
CA PHE A 195 8.71 -13.48 -23.34
C PHE A 195 10.00 -14.20 -22.93
N ASP A 196 10.16 -14.41 -21.63
CA ASP A 196 11.25 -15.17 -21.05
C ASP A 196 10.79 -16.60 -20.71
N LYS A 197 11.20 -17.56 -21.55
CA LYS A 197 10.84 -18.98 -21.39
C LYS A 197 11.40 -19.63 -20.12
N GLU A 198 12.42 -19.04 -19.48
CA GLU A 198 12.95 -19.56 -18.22
C GLU A 198 12.06 -19.21 -17.03
N LYS A 199 11.25 -18.15 -17.17
CA LYS A 199 10.39 -17.62 -16.09
C LYS A 199 8.91 -17.89 -16.33
N PHE A 200 8.49 -17.96 -17.59
CA PHE A 200 7.09 -17.94 -17.99
C PHE A 200 6.72 -19.20 -18.79
N ASP A 201 5.61 -19.81 -18.40
CA ASP A 201 5.01 -20.96 -19.09
C ASP A 201 4.31 -20.50 -20.38
N SER A 202 3.53 -19.43 -20.29
CA SER A 202 2.83 -18.83 -21.43
C SER A 202 2.50 -17.37 -21.18
N ILE A 203 2.21 -16.64 -22.25
CA ILE A 203 1.78 -15.24 -22.21
C ILE A 203 0.55 -15.00 -23.10
N THR A 204 -0.25 -14.02 -22.72
CA THR A 204 -1.16 -13.32 -23.63
C THR A 204 -0.66 -11.89 -23.83
N SER A 205 -1.34 -11.07 -24.62
CA SER A 205 -0.94 -9.66 -24.74
C SER A 205 -0.86 -8.96 -23.38
N ASN A 206 -1.77 -9.30 -22.45
CA ASN A 206 -1.96 -8.62 -21.17
C ASN A 206 -1.79 -9.49 -19.90
N LYS A 207 -1.39 -10.75 -20.03
CA LYS A 207 -1.18 -11.65 -18.88
C LYS A 207 0.11 -12.45 -19.07
N ILE A 208 0.72 -12.80 -17.95
CA ILE A 208 1.85 -13.72 -17.84
C ILE A 208 1.44 -14.90 -16.96
N LYS A 209 1.75 -16.11 -17.39
CA LYS A 209 1.62 -17.33 -16.60
C LYS A 209 3.03 -17.78 -16.20
N LEU A 210 3.32 -17.75 -14.91
CA LEU A 210 4.63 -18.08 -14.37
C LEU A 210 4.87 -19.60 -14.39
N LEU A 211 6.14 -20.00 -14.54
CA LEU A 211 6.57 -21.36 -14.23
C LEU A 211 6.57 -21.61 -12.71
N GLU A 212 6.50 -22.87 -12.32
CA GLU A 212 6.71 -23.28 -10.93
C GLU A 212 8.12 -22.83 -10.46
N GLY A 213 8.22 -22.39 -9.21
CA GLY A 213 9.44 -21.80 -8.67
C GLY A 213 9.61 -20.31 -8.92
N PHE A 214 8.68 -19.66 -9.62
CA PHE A 214 8.66 -18.21 -9.79
C PHE A 214 7.41 -17.59 -9.15
N TRP A 215 7.57 -16.36 -8.66
CA TRP A 215 6.47 -15.57 -8.14
C TRP A 215 6.54 -14.12 -8.62
N ARG A 216 5.41 -13.41 -8.51
CA ARG A 216 5.32 -11.98 -8.84
C ARG A 216 4.45 -11.25 -7.82
N PRO A 217 4.71 -9.97 -7.52
CA PRO A 217 4.06 -9.28 -6.41
C PRO A 217 2.59 -8.92 -6.68
N ASN A 218 2.24 -8.55 -7.91
CA ASN A 218 0.86 -8.19 -8.29
C ASN A 218 0.63 -8.35 -9.80
N SER A 219 -0.64 -8.22 -10.24
CA SER A 219 -1.03 -8.39 -11.65
C SER A 219 -0.57 -7.27 -12.58
N LEU A 220 -0.13 -6.14 -12.01
CA LEU A 220 0.39 -4.97 -12.71
C LEU A 220 1.91 -4.92 -12.71
N SER A 221 2.59 -5.98 -12.26
CA SER A 221 4.04 -6.01 -12.19
C SER A 221 4.59 -7.03 -13.17
N ASP A 222 5.55 -6.59 -13.96
CA ASP A 222 6.38 -7.44 -14.80
C ASP A 222 7.61 -7.97 -14.06
N PHE A 223 7.81 -7.52 -12.81
CA PHE A 223 8.89 -8.04 -11.97
C PHE A 223 8.53 -9.44 -11.48
N THR A 224 9.42 -10.38 -11.72
CA THR A 224 9.27 -11.77 -11.31
C THR A 224 10.58 -12.27 -10.71
N GLU A 225 10.48 -13.05 -9.65
CA GLU A 225 11.64 -13.54 -8.91
C GLU A 225 11.55 -15.05 -8.73
N ARG A 226 12.71 -15.71 -8.73
CA ARG A 226 12.84 -17.14 -8.48
C ARG A 226 12.86 -17.38 -6.98
N CYS A 227 12.17 -18.42 -6.53
CA CYS A 227 12.11 -18.78 -5.12
C CYS A 227 13.42 -19.46 -4.69
N VAL A 228 14.11 -18.86 -3.71
CA VAL A 228 15.51 -19.18 -3.37
C VAL A 228 15.64 -20.47 -2.56
N LYS A 229 14.73 -20.72 -1.61
CA LYS A 229 14.85 -21.87 -0.69
C LYS A 229 14.37 -23.19 -1.30
N ASN A 230 13.20 -23.17 -1.94
CA ASN A 230 12.62 -24.34 -2.59
C ASN A 230 11.73 -23.88 -3.75
N LEU A 231 11.91 -24.47 -4.92
CA LEU A 231 11.12 -24.15 -6.11
C LEU A 231 9.65 -24.51 -5.91
N ASN A 232 9.37 -25.58 -5.18
CA ASN A 232 8.01 -26.09 -4.98
C ASN A 232 7.17 -25.21 -4.02
N PHE A 233 7.77 -24.16 -3.43
CA PHE A 233 7.03 -23.22 -2.59
C PHE A 233 6.23 -22.21 -3.40
N CYS A 234 6.61 -21.99 -4.65
CA CYS A 234 5.97 -21.06 -5.54
C CYS A 234 5.26 -21.85 -6.63
N SER A 235 3.94 -21.95 -6.54
CA SER A 235 3.13 -22.75 -7.48
C SER A 235 3.21 -22.23 -8.92
N GLY A 236 3.56 -20.96 -9.11
CA GLY A 236 3.52 -20.29 -10.41
C GLY A 236 2.08 -20.13 -10.91
N GLY A 237 1.89 -20.13 -12.23
CA GLY A 237 0.58 -19.94 -12.85
C GLY A 237 0.18 -18.48 -13.06
N LEU A 238 -1.13 -18.22 -13.13
CA LEU A 238 -1.68 -16.88 -13.42
C LEU A 238 -1.85 -16.01 -12.17
N ASP A 239 -1.81 -16.63 -10.99
CA ASP A 239 -1.99 -15.94 -9.72
C ASP A 239 -0.84 -14.98 -9.44
N VAL A 240 -1.01 -14.19 -8.37
CA VAL A 240 -0.12 -13.08 -8.00
C VAL A 240 0.00 -12.99 -6.49
N GLY A 241 1.06 -12.33 -6.04
CA GLY A 241 1.31 -12.02 -4.64
C GLY A 241 1.48 -13.26 -3.79
N ASN A 242 1.10 -13.15 -2.51
CA ASN A 242 1.34 -14.19 -1.52
C ASN A 242 0.56 -15.48 -1.78
N ASN A 243 -0.50 -15.44 -2.60
CA ASN A 243 -1.30 -16.62 -2.94
C ASN A 243 -0.51 -17.64 -3.76
N LEU A 244 0.58 -17.23 -4.41
CA LEU A 244 1.50 -18.13 -5.10
C LEU A 244 2.38 -18.94 -4.14
N CYS A 245 2.48 -18.53 -2.87
CA CYS A 245 3.37 -19.13 -1.89
C CYS A 245 2.60 -20.10 -0.99
N ILE A 246 2.84 -21.41 -1.15
CA ILE A 246 2.09 -22.49 -0.46
C ILE A 246 2.41 -22.58 1.05
N GLN A 247 3.67 -22.33 1.43
CA GLN A 247 4.08 -22.24 2.84
C GLN A 247 4.44 -20.79 3.14
N GLY A 248 3.65 -20.16 4.03
CA GLY A 248 3.49 -18.72 4.06
C GLY A 248 4.76 -17.90 3.86
N HIS A 249 4.78 -17.16 2.77
CA HIS A 249 5.65 -16.02 2.66
C HIS A 249 4.74 -14.80 2.64
N LEU A 250 4.68 -14.07 3.76
CA LEU A 250 3.98 -12.79 3.88
C LEU A 250 5.04 -11.68 3.96
N GLY A 251 5.21 -10.93 2.88
CA GLY A 251 6.20 -9.84 2.76
C GLY A 251 7.34 -10.16 1.78
N GLY A 252 8.17 -9.17 1.42
CA GLY A 252 9.24 -9.28 0.41
C GLY A 252 10.33 -10.28 0.79
N LEU A 253 10.07 -11.56 0.53
CA LEU A 253 10.73 -12.71 1.15
C LEU A 253 11.56 -13.48 0.14
N CYS A 254 12.86 -13.23 0.18
CA CYS A 254 13.70 -14.34 0.63
C CYS A 254 14.42 -14.06 1.96
N GLU A 255 14.70 -12.81 2.36
CA GLU A 255 15.38 -12.56 3.65
C GLU A 255 14.94 -11.30 4.42
N GLU A 256 14.56 -10.20 3.77
CA GLU A 256 14.43 -8.92 4.51
C GLU A 256 13.22 -8.82 5.46
N CYS A 257 12.14 -9.57 5.22
CA CYS A 257 10.96 -9.56 6.08
C CYS A 257 10.93 -10.69 7.13
N ASP A 258 11.88 -11.63 7.10
CA ASP A 258 12.07 -12.65 8.16
C ASP A 258 13.36 -12.43 8.96
N ASN A 259 13.74 -11.16 9.15
CA ASN A 259 14.78 -10.75 10.12
C ASN A 259 14.47 -11.19 11.57
N PHE A 260 13.27 -11.73 11.80
CA PHE A 260 12.66 -11.91 13.11
C PHE A 260 12.30 -13.37 13.43
N ASP A 261 12.62 -14.32 12.53
CA ASP A 261 12.37 -15.76 12.69
C ASP A 261 10.96 -16.06 13.22
N ILE A 262 9.95 -15.48 12.57
CA ILE A 262 8.57 -15.50 13.09
C ILE A 262 7.99 -16.92 13.04
N ARG A 263 8.61 -17.81 12.27
CA ARG A 263 8.17 -19.18 12.01
C ARG A 263 9.01 -20.25 12.72
N GLY A 264 10.05 -19.84 13.46
CA GLY A 264 10.78 -20.70 14.39
C GLY A 264 11.70 -21.74 13.73
N TYR A 265 12.15 -21.49 12.50
CA TYR A 265 13.10 -22.36 11.78
C TYR A 265 14.47 -21.66 11.56
N GLY A 266 14.61 -20.41 11.98
CA GLY A 266 15.88 -19.72 12.11
C GLY A 266 16.67 -20.30 13.28
N MET A 267 17.72 -21.05 12.97
CA MET A 267 18.57 -21.71 13.98
C MET A 267 19.46 -20.74 14.80
N PHE A 268 19.10 -19.47 14.93
CA PHE A 268 19.95 -18.48 15.56
C PHE A 268 19.12 -17.50 16.40
N TYR A 269 19.52 -17.33 17.67
CA TYR A 269 19.22 -16.19 18.57
C TYR A 269 18.25 -16.33 19.77
N LYS A 270 17.73 -17.51 20.13
CA LYS A 270 17.07 -17.64 21.47
C LYS A 270 18.04 -17.47 22.67
N ASN A 271 19.31 -17.83 22.51
CA ASN A 271 20.27 -17.80 23.63
C ASN A 271 20.88 -16.40 23.89
N VAL A 272 20.93 -15.53 22.88
CA VAL A 272 21.61 -14.23 22.98
C VAL A 272 20.81 -13.21 23.78
N ALA A 273 19.48 -13.21 23.64
CA ALA A 273 18.62 -12.31 24.40
C ALA A 273 18.69 -12.58 25.92
N LEU A 274 18.76 -13.85 26.32
CA LEU A 274 18.90 -14.23 27.73
C LEU A 274 20.26 -13.79 28.31
N ILE A 275 21.33 -13.88 27.54
CA ILE A 275 22.67 -13.42 27.97
C ILE A 275 22.69 -11.91 28.18
N SER A 276 22.07 -11.13 27.28
CA SER A 276 21.94 -9.67 27.40
C SER A 276 21.20 -9.25 28.67
N ILE A 277 20.08 -9.92 28.99
CA ILE A 277 19.28 -9.67 30.21
C ILE A 277 20.10 -10.00 31.48
N ILE A 278 20.87 -11.09 31.47
CA ILE A 278 21.70 -11.48 32.61
C ILE A 278 22.83 -10.46 32.84
N ILE A 279 23.49 -9.98 31.78
CA ILE A 279 24.57 -8.98 31.88
C ILE A 279 24.05 -7.65 32.42
N THR A 280 22.91 -7.19 31.91
CA THR A 280 22.28 -5.94 32.37
C THR A 280 21.84 -6.02 33.83
N LEU A 281 21.23 -7.13 34.27
CA LEU A 281 20.85 -7.34 35.67
C LEU A 281 22.07 -7.33 36.61
N ARG A 282 23.16 -8.01 36.23
CA ARG A 282 24.42 -7.98 37.01
C ARG A 282 25.00 -6.58 37.15
N SER A 283 24.96 -5.78 36.07
CA SER A 283 25.43 -4.40 36.07
C SER A 283 24.63 -3.53 37.05
N ILE A 284 23.31 -3.66 37.01
CA ILE A 284 22.39 -2.92 37.89
C ILE A 284 22.57 -3.32 39.35
N GLU A 285 22.73 -4.61 39.64
CA GLU A 285 22.98 -5.08 41.01
C GLU A 285 24.27 -4.49 41.59
N LYS A 286 25.38 -4.54 40.83
CA LYS A 286 26.66 -3.95 41.26
C LYS A 286 26.54 -2.44 41.45
N SER A 287 25.88 -1.74 40.52
CA SER A 287 25.65 -0.29 40.63
C SER A 287 24.80 0.06 41.86
N ASN A 288 23.76 -0.73 42.15
CA ASN A 288 22.89 -0.52 43.33
C ASN A 288 23.61 -0.83 44.65
N ARG A 289 24.47 -1.85 44.68
CA ARG A 289 25.33 -2.12 45.85
C ARG A 289 26.29 -0.96 46.11
N LEU A 290 26.95 -0.45 45.07
CA LEU A 290 27.80 0.75 45.13
C LEU A 290 27.01 1.98 45.61
N PHE A 291 25.80 2.18 45.10
CA PHE A 291 24.96 3.31 45.53
C PHE A 291 24.53 3.16 47.00
N SER A 292 24.21 1.93 47.45
CA SER A 292 23.86 1.66 48.85
C SER A 292 25.04 1.86 49.81
N SER A 293 26.24 1.45 49.42
CA SER A 293 27.46 1.63 50.22
C SER A 293 27.88 3.11 50.31
N LEU A 294 27.66 3.88 49.24
CA LEU A 294 27.87 5.32 49.23
C LEU A 294 26.81 6.08 50.07
N LYS A 295 25.56 5.61 50.10
CA LYS A 295 24.49 6.22 50.91
C LYS A 295 24.68 6.00 52.41
N ILE A 296 25.31 4.88 52.81
CA ILE A 296 25.69 4.60 54.20
C ILE A 296 26.93 5.42 54.63
N ARG A 297 27.78 5.83 53.69
CA ARG A 297 29.02 6.57 53.96
C ARG A 297 28.88 8.10 53.89
N GLN A 298 27.67 8.62 53.63
CA GLN A 298 27.35 10.05 53.53
C GLN A 298 27.42 10.85 54.86
N ARG A 299 28.06 10.33 55.91
CA ARG A 299 28.49 11.15 57.06
C ARG A 299 29.90 11.74 56.93
N PHE A 300 30.67 11.41 55.89
CA PHE A 300 31.96 12.04 55.63
C PHE A 300 32.11 12.39 54.14
N SER A 301 31.69 13.62 53.79
CA SER A 301 31.77 14.21 52.45
C SER A 301 33.20 14.52 51.96
N LYS A 302 34.24 14.09 52.69
CA LYS A 302 35.65 14.45 52.41
C LYS A 302 36.52 13.34 51.82
N ILE A 303 35.92 12.25 51.34
CA ILE A 303 36.63 11.20 50.56
C ILE A 303 35.92 11.01 49.22
N ILE A 304 35.80 12.08 48.43
CA ILE A 304 35.20 12.02 47.08
C ILE A 304 36.25 11.69 46.00
N PHE A 305 37.55 11.62 46.31
CA PHE A 305 38.60 11.32 45.33
C PHE A 305 39.58 10.23 45.77
N LYS A 306 39.06 9.11 46.26
CA LYS A 306 39.74 7.82 46.16
C LYS A 306 38.75 6.77 45.67
N LEU A 307 38.24 7.04 44.48
CA LEU A 307 37.44 6.14 43.68
C LEU A 307 38.41 5.11 43.07
N ASP A 308 38.74 4.09 43.86
CA ASP A 308 39.20 2.81 43.31
C ASP A 308 37.94 2.11 42.75
N GLN A 309 37.45 2.68 41.66
CA GLN A 309 36.10 2.48 41.15
C GLN A 309 36.12 1.22 40.29
N ASP A 310 35.42 0.17 40.72
CA ASP A 310 35.26 -1.11 40.01
C ASP A 310 35.09 -0.90 38.49
N HIS A 311 36.20 -1.04 37.77
CA HIS A 311 36.31 -0.73 36.35
C HIS A 311 35.25 -1.44 35.50
N GLU A 312 34.78 -2.61 35.95
CA GLU A 312 33.75 -3.39 35.28
C GLU A 312 32.40 -2.67 35.13
N SER A 313 31.95 -1.93 36.16
CA SER A 313 30.64 -1.28 36.11
C SER A 313 30.62 -0.11 35.12
N ILE A 314 31.73 0.63 35.06
CA ILE A 314 31.95 1.73 34.11
C ILE A 314 32.12 1.16 32.70
N LEU A 315 32.87 0.06 32.54
CA LEU A 315 33.04 -0.63 31.26
C LEU A 315 31.71 -1.14 30.71
N ILE A 316 30.85 -1.74 31.53
CA ILE A 316 29.53 -2.21 31.08
C ILE A 316 28.64 -1.02 30.69
N LYS A 317 28.67 0.07 31.47
CA LYS A 317 27.89 1.28 31.13
C LYS A 317 28.40 1.96 29.86
N MET A 318 29.71 2.01 29.66
CA MET A 318 30.31 2.49 28.42
C MET A 318 29.92 1.59 27.24
N LEU A 319 30.01 0.27 27.39
CA LEU A 319 29.60 -0.68 26.35
C LEU A 319 28.14 -0.49 25.94
N LEU A 320 27.23 -0.36 26.91
CA LEU A 320 25.81 -0.10 26.65
C LEU A 320 25.59 1.24 25.94
N ASN A 321 26.29 2.30 26.35
CA ASN A 321 26.22 3.60 25.66
C ASN A 321 26.76 3.52 24.23
N TYR A 322 27.85 2.79 24.00
CA TYR A 322 28.40 2.58 22.65
C TYR A 322 27.43 1.78 21.78
N LEU A 323 26.84 0.69 22.28
CA LEU A 323 25.83 -0.08 21.56
C LEU A 323 24.61 0.78 21.19
N TRP A 324 24.21 1.70 22.08
CA TRP A 324 23.12 2.62 21.82
C TRP A 324 23.47 3.66 20.75
N ILE A 325 24.67 4.26 20.80
CA ILE A 325 25.18 5.17 19.78
C ILE A 325 25.26 4.46 18.42
N PHE A 326 25.81 3.24 18.38
CA PHE A 326 25.87 2.45 17.15
C PHE A 326 24.47 2.16 16.59
N SER A 327 23.52 1.80 17.45
CA SER A 327 22.12 1.59 17.04
C SER A 327 21.51 2.84 16.38
N VAL A 328 21.79 4.04 16.89
CA VAL A 328 21.33 5.30 16.28
C VAL A 328 22.05 5.57 14.95
N ILE A 329 23.37 5.33 14.87
CA ILE A 329 24.13 5.49 13.62
C ILE A 329 23.59 4.56 12.52
N PHE A 330 23.25 3.31 12.85
CA PHE A 330 22.68 2.35 11.89
C PHE A 330 21.29 2.74 11.40
N THR A 331 20.50 3.48 12.19
CA THR A 331 19.21 3.99 11.70
C THR A 331 19.34 5.04 10.59
N PHE A 332 20.52 5.61 10.35
CA PHE A 332 20.75 6.60 9.29
C PHE A 332 20.93 6.02 7.87
N ASN A 333 20.54 4.76 7.63
CA ASN A 333 20.51 4.13 6.31
C ASN A 333 21.84 4.24 5.54
N THR A 334 22.95 4.11 6.26
CA THR A 334 24.29 4.04 5.66
C THR A 334 24.57 2.60 5.25
N TYR A 335 24.86 2.39 3.97
CA TYR A 335 25.12 1.07 3.40
C TYR A 335 26.47 0.52 3.91
N PHE A 336 26.43 -0.21 5.02
CA PHE A 336 27.56 -1.06 5.44
C PHE A 336 27.45 -2.42 4.75
N SER A 337 28.60 -2.97 4.33
CA SER A 337 28.69 -4.29 3.69
C SER A 337 28.47 -5.46 4.65
N PHE A 338 28.22 -5.19 5.94
CA PHE A 338 27.95 -6.16 6.97
C PHE A 338 26.76 -5.70 7.81
N SER A 339 25.82 -6.60 8.12
CA SER A 339 24.70 -6.31 9.01
C SER A 339 25.10 -6.64 10.46
N LEU A 340 25.14 -5.62 11.32
CA LEU A 340 25.31 -5.83 12.76
C LEU A 340 23.94 -6.03 13.44
N ASN A 341 23.15 -6.99 12.95
CA ASN A 341 21.84 -7.32 13.52
C ASN A 341 21.95 -7.58 15.03
N PHE A 342 23.06 -8.16 15.50
CA PHE A 342 23.33 -8.33 16.93
C PHE A 342 23.31 -7.02 17.73
N ILE A 343 23.86 -5.92 17.20
CA ILE A 343 23.89 -4.63 17.90
C ILE A 343 22.49 -4.06 18.03
N GLU A 344 21.67 -4.13 16.97
CA GLU A 344 20.28 -3.66 17.00
C GLU A 344 19.40 -4.49 17.96
N LEU A 345 19.64 -5.80 18.02
CA LEU A 345 18.97 -6.72 18.94
C LEU A 345 19.36 -6.52 20.41
N THR A 346 20.63 -6.19 20.67
CA THR A 346 21.14 -5.99 22.04
C THR A 346 20.94 -4.58 22.55
N SER A 347 20.93 -3.57 21.68
CA SER A 347 20.68 -2.17 22.04
C SER A 347 19.20 -1.89 22.32
N ASN A 348 18.28 -2.62 21.66
CA ASN A 348 16.85 -2.33 21.68
C ASN A 348 15.97 -3.60 21.72
N SER A 349 16.19 -4.43 22.74
CA SER A 349 15.47 -5.68 22.95
C SER A 349 13.94 -5.51 22.99
N SER A 350 13.44 -4.37 23.48
CA SER A 350 12.01 -4.06 23.53
C SER A 350 11.40 -3.79 22.15
N TYR A 351 12.16 -3.17 21.23
CA TYR A 351 11.73 -2.96 19.84
C TYR A 351 11.68 -4.27 19.07
N PHE A 352 12.71 -5.10 19.19
CA PHE A 352 12.73 -6.44 18.58
C PHE A 352 11.56 -7.29 19.06
N MET A 353 11.35 -7.34 20.38
CA MET A 353 10.26 -8.12 20.97
C MET A 353 8.89 -7.62 20.50
N ALA A 354 8.70 -6.31 20.35
CA ALA A 354 7.45 -5.73 19.87
C ALA A 354 7.16 -6.03 18.39
N ASN A 355 8.19 -6.11 17.53
CA ASN A 355 8.03 -6.40 16.10
C ASN A 355 7.81 -7.90 15.83
N ASN A 356 8.53 -8.78 16.52
CA ASN A 356 8.36 -10.23 16.37
C ASN A 356 6.99 -10.66 16.89
N LEU A 357 6.57 -10.08 18.01
CA LEU A 357 5.24 -10.29 18.57
C LEU A 357 4.18 -9.87 17.56
N ASP A 358 4.29 -8.67 16.95
CA ASP A 358 3.32 -8.21 15.94
C ASP A 358 3.12 -9.22 14.80
N CYS A 359 4.22 -9.78 14.30
CA CYS A 359 4.15 -10.74 13.21
C CYS A 359 3.56 -12.09 13.66
N TYR A 360 3.93 -12.57 14.85
CA TYR A 360 3.34 -13.79 15.43
C TYR A 360 1.83 -13.62 15.66
N LEU A 361 1.41 -12.48 16.21
CA LEU A 361 0.01 -12.17 16.46
C LEU A 361 -0.80 -12.02 15.17
N SER A 362 -0.21 -11.44 14.12
CA SER A 362 -0.84 -11.36 12.80
C SER A 362 -1.16 -12.72 12.17
N SER A 363 -0.47 -13.78 12.60
CA SER A 363 -0.69 -15.14 12.10
C SER A 363 -1.81 -15.90 12.81
N ILE A 364 -2.24 -15.48 14.01
CA ILE A 364 -3.17 -16.22 14.88
C ILE A 364 -4.64 -15.73 14.73
N GLN A 365 -5.12 -15.57 13.48
CA GLN A 365 -6.51 -15.21 13.12
C GLN A 365 -6.98 -13.75 13.31
N ASN A 366 -8.12 -13.46 12.64
CA ASN A 366 -8.83 -12.18 12.39
C ASN A 366 -9.28 -11.35 13.62
N PHE A 367 -8.68 -11.52 14.80
CA PHE A 367 -9.01 -10.68 15.94
C PHE A 367 -8.34 -9.31 15.87
N GLU A 368 -8.93 -8.31 16.51
CA GLU A 368 -8.35 -6.96 16.59
C GLU A 368 -6.98 -7.01 17.28
N LEU A 369 -5.92 -6.94 16.46
CA LEU A 369 -4.50 -7.12 16.81
C LEU A 369 -4.03 -6.30 18.01
N ILE A 370 -4.70 -5.20 18.32
CA ILE A 370 -4.24 -4.21 19.28
C ILE A 370 -4.38 -4.70 20.72
N TYR A 371 -5.50 -5.33 21.07
CA TYR A 371 -5.73 -5.80 22.45
C TYR A 371 -4.85 -6.98 22.82
N PHE A 372 -4.73 -7.94 21.90
CA PHE A 372 -3.86 -9.09 22.10
C PHE A 372 -2.41 -8.65 22.29
N ARG A 373 -1.97 -7.61 21.58
CA ARG A 373 -0.63 -7.04 21.71
C ARG A 373 -0.32 -6.50 23.11
N ILE A 374 -1.25 -5.74 23.70
CA ILE A 374 -1.08 -5.20 25.06
C ILE A 374 -1.05 -6.34 26.09
N ILE A 375 -1.98 -7.30 25.98
CA ILE A 375 -2.05 -8.47 26.88
C ILE A 375 -0.78 -9.30 26.79
N ALA A 376 -0.31 -9.58 25.57
CA ALA A 376 0.89 -10.37 25.33
C ALA A 376 2.15 -9.66 25.88
N MET A 377 2.29 -8.34 25.71
CA MET A 377 3.40 -7.59 26.31
C MET A 377 3.38 -7.62 27.84
N LEU A 378 2.21 -7.45 28.47
CA LEU A 378 2.08 -7.57 29.93
C LEU A 378 2.39 -8.99 30.41
N SER A 379 1.95 -10.01 29.68
CA SER A 379 2.25 -11.41 30.00
C SER A 379 3.74 -11.72 29.92
N LEU A 380 4.45 -11.13 28.94
CA LEU A 380 5.89 -11.29 28.79
C LEU A 380 6.66 -10.64 29.94
N ILE A 381 6.25 -9.45 30.39
CA ILE A 381 6.84 -8.80 31.58
C ILE A 381 6.65 -9.70 32.82
N ALA A 382 5.46 -10.27 33.00
CA ALA A 382 5.17 -11.17 34.11
C ALA A 382 6.01 -12.46 34.06
N ILE A 383 6.15 -13.08 32.88
CA ILE A 383 6.98 -14.27 32.67
C ILE A 383 8.46 -13.97 32.94
N GLN A 384 8.98 -12.85 32.43
CA GLN A 384 10.37 -12.43 32.69
C GLN A 384 10.62 -12.24 34.18
N PHE A 385 9.69 -11.59 34.88
CA PHE A 385 9.77 -11.41 36.33
C PHE A 385 9.76 -12.75 37.07
N LEU A 386 8.88 -13.69 36.69
CA LEU A 386 8.83 -15.03 37.27
C LEU A 386 10.15 -15.80 37.08
N ILE A 387 10.74 -15.75 35.88
CA ILE A 387 12.02 -16.41 35.60
C ILE A 387 13.13 -15.84 36.49
N ILE A 388 13.21 -14.51 36.60
CA ILE A 388 14.23 -13.85 37.43
C ILE A 388 14.01 -14.18 38.91
N TRP A 389 12.77 -14.17 39.37
CA TRP A 389 12.41 -14.54 40.75
C TRP A 389 12.81 -15.98 41.07
N ILE A 390 12.47 -16.95 40.21
CA ILE A 390 12.88 -18.36 40.35
C ILE A 390 14.41 -18.45 40.42
N GLY A 391 15.13 -17.75 39.53
CA GLY A 391 16.59 -17.70 39.55
C GLY A 391 17.17 -17.18 40.86
N PHE A 392 16.59 -16.11 41.42
CA PHE A 392 17.00 -15.57 42.72
C PHE A 392 16.71 -16.52 43.87
N VAL A 393 15.56 -17.19 43.88
CA VAL A 393 15.22 -18.19 44.91
C VAL A 393 16.20 -19.37 44.85
N CYS A 394 16.47 -19.89 43.67
CA CYS A 394 17.46 -20.95 43.46
C CYS A 394 18.85 -20.51 43.95
N TYR A 395 19.30 -19.31 43.57
CA TYR A 395 20.59 -18.76 43.99
C TYR A 395 20.69 -18.59 45.51
N ALA A 396 19.66 -18.02 46.14
CA ALA A 396 19.60 -17.84 47.58
C ALA A 396 19.66 -19.18 48.34
N LYS A 397 18.95 -20.19 47.83
CA LYS A 397 18.97 -21.56 48.37
C LYS A 397 20.36 -22.20 48.22
N CYS A 398 21.03 -22.05 47.09
CA CYS A 398 22.39 -22.56 46.89
C CYS A 398 23.43 -21.89 47.78
N LYS A 399 23.18 -20.64 48.22
CA LYS A 399 24.12 -19.87 49.06
C LYS A 399 23.69 -19.77 50.53
N ASN A 400 22.58 -20.38 50.93
CA ASN A 400 21.97 -20.22 52.25
C ASN A 400 21.82 -18.74 52.66
N GLN A 401 21.41 -17.87 51.73
CA GLN A 401 21.21 -16.45 51.97
C GLN A 401 19.71 -16.12 52.11
N THR A 402 19.38 -15.15 52.96
CA THR A 402 18.01 -14.62 53.05
C THR A 402 17.71 -13.72 51.86
N LEU A 403 16.55 -13.93 51.23
CA LEU A 403 16.12 -13.11 50.10
C LEU A 403 15.82 -11.68 50.57
N ASN A 404 16.45 -10.71 49.93
CA ASN A 404 16.20 -9.31 50.20
C ASN A 404 15.08 -8.78 49.29
N ASN A 405 13.92 -8.47 49.89
CA ASN A 405 12.74 -7.96 49.18
C ASN A 405 13.02 -6.68 48.37
N SER A 406 14.05 -5.90 48.74
CA SER A 406 14.44 -4.72 47.96
C SER A 406 14.95 -5.06 46.56
N ILE A 407 15.61 -6.20 46.38
CA ILE A 407 16.10 -6.63 45.06
C ILE A 407 14.92 -6.93 44.15
N LEU A 408 13.94 -7.67 44.66
CA LEU A 408 12.73 -8.05 43.92
C LEU A 408 11.91 -6.83 43.50
N SER A 409 11.73 -5.86 44.40
CA SER A 409 11.04 -4.60 44.09
C SER A 409 11.78 -3.78 43.03
N ASN A 410 13.12 -3.73 43.10
CA ASN A 410 13.93 -3.03 42.10
C ASN A 410 13.91 -3.72 40.73
N THR A 411 13.92 -5.06 40.70
CA THR A 411 13.80 -5.83 39.45
C THR A 411 12.44 -5.61 38.79
N LEU A 412 11.35 -5.62 39.55
CA LEU A 412 10.01 -5.34 39.03
C LEU A 412 9.94 -3.93 38.42
N LEU A 413 10.45 -2.92 39.14
CA LEU A 413 10.46 -1.55 38.66
C LEU A 413 11.32 -1.39 37.40
N TYR A 414 12.47 -2.08 37.34
CA TYR A 414 13.33 -2.06 36.17
C TYR A 414 12.67 -2.72 34.95
N LEU A 415 12.05 -3.90 35.11
CA LEU A 415 11.31 -4.57 34.03
C LEU A 415 10.13 -3.73 33.56
N PHE A 416 9.45 -3.04 34.47
CA PHE A 416 8.39 -2.12 34.12
C PHE A 416 8.93 -0.94 33.29
N VAL A 417 9.93 -0.21 33.80
CA VAL A 417 10.51 0.97 33.12
C VAL A 417 11.13 0.62 31.77
N SER A 418 11.84 -0.51 31.67
CA SER A 418 12.47 -0.96 30.42
C SER A 418 11.47 -1.33 29.33
N ASN A 419 10.30 -1.88 29.71
CA ASN A 419 9.23 -2.22 28.77
C ASN A 419 8.19 -1.09 28.57
N TYR A 420 8.19 -0.07 29.43
CA TYR A 420 7.22 1.04 29.41
C TYR A 420 7.24 1.82 28.09
N ALA A 421 8.43 2.03 27.51
CA ALA A 421 8.58 2.71 26.22
C ALA A 421 7.84 1.97 25.08
N ALA A 422 7.85 0.63 25.10
CA ALA A 422 7.13 -0.17 24.12
C ALA A 422 5.61 -0.06 24.31
N LEU A 423 5.12 -0.10 25.55
CA LEU A 423 3.69 0.09 25.86
C LEU A 423 3.20 1.48 25.44
N ILE A 424 3.95 2.54 25.75
CA ILE A 424 3.62 3.91 25.33
C ILE A 424 3.54 4.01 23.80
N LYS A 425 4.54 3.50 23.09
CA LYS A 425 4.58 3.58 21.61
C LYS A 425 3.39 2.87 20.98
N GLN A 426 2.94 1.75 21.56
CA GLN A 426 1.76 1.03 21.12
C GLN A 426 0.47 1.82 21.38
N ASN A 427 0.34 2.40 22.57
CA ASN A 427 -0.81 3.26 22.91
C ASN A 427 -0.89 4.50 22.00
N PHE A 428 0.23 5.12 21.65
CA PHE A 428 0.23 6.25 20.72
C PHE A 428 -0.14 5.83 19.29
N LYS A 429 0.36 4.69 18.80
CA LYS A 429 -0.06 4.15 17.49
C LYS A 429 -1.57 3.89 17.46
N TYR A 430 -2.12 3.38 18.56
CA TYR A 430 -3.55 3.16 18.72
C TYR A 430 -4.35 4.48 18.69
N ILE A 431 -3.93 5.50 19.43
CA ILE A 431 -4.55 6.83 19.41
C ILE A 431 -4.52 7.45 17.99
N LEU A 432 -3.41 7.29 17.28
CA LEU A 432 -3.29 7.75 15.89
C LEU A 432 -4.19 6.96 14.93
N TYR A 433 -4.34 5.65 15.14
CA TYR A 433 -5.23 4.80 14.34
C TYR A 433 -6.71 5.21 14.50
N ILE A 434 -7.15 5.53 15.72
CA ILE A 434 -8.50 6.07 15.99
C ILE A 434 -8.72 7.37 15.21
N ARG A 435 -7.71 8.25 15.13
CA ARG A 435 -7.81 9.49 14.34
C ARG A 435 -7.93 9.23 12.84
N SER A 436 -7.29 8.19 12.30
CA SER A 436 -7.42 7.82 10.89
C SER A 436 -8.76 7.16 10.53
N CYS A 437 -9.49 6.59 11.49
CA CYS A 437 -10.88 6.15 11.31
C CYS A 437 -11.89 7.31 11.20
N PHE A 438 -11.46 8.54 11.51
CA PHE A 438 -12.21 9.76 11.21
C PHE A 438 -11.57 10.49 10.03
N PRO A 439 -11.69 10.00 8.77
CA PRO A 439 -11.48 10.89 7.65
C PRO A 439 -12.55 11.97 7.74
N ILE A 440 -12.11 13.20 7.92
CA ILE A 440 -12.91 14.42 7.87
C ILE A 440 -13.56 14.47 6.48
N ILE A 441 -14.72 13.82 6.33
CA ILE A 441 -15.65 14.02 5.23
C ILE A 441 -16.70 14.99 5.74
N TRP A 442 -16.35 16.28 5.77
CA TRP A 442 -17.36 17.35 5.74
C TRP A 442 -17.93 17.39 4.33
N ASN A 443 -18.86 16.47 4.01
CA ASN A 443 -19.93 16.62 3.03
C ASN A 443 -20.62 15.28 2.78
N LYS A 444 -21.53 14.91 3.68
CA LYS A 444 -22.82 14.25 3.41
C LYS A 444 -23.49 13.93 4.74
N GLN A 445 -24.42 14.78 5.15
CA GLN A 445 -25.38 14.46 6.20
C GLN A 445 -26.26 13.28 5.74
N SER A 446 -26.57 12.39 6.69
CA SER A 446 -27.71 11.47 6.72
C SER A 446 -27.48 9.95 6.62
N TYR A 447 -26.26 9.43 6.60
CA TYR A 447 -26.02 7.97 6.77
C TYR A 447 -24.98 7.58 7.84
N ALA A 448 -24.46 8.54 8.60
CA ALA A 448 -23.40 8.28 9.57
C ALA A 448 -23.89 7.89 10.97
N LEU A 449 -25.17 8.07 11.31
CA LEU A 449 -25.59 7.92 12.73
C LEU A 449 -25.49 6.49 13.27
N ASP A 450 -25.70 5.46 12.44
CA ASP A 450 -25.64 4.07 12.89
C ASP A 450 -24.19 3.54 13.00
N TYR A 451 -23.26 4.04 12.18
CA TYR A 451 -21.85 3.65 12.26
C TYR A 451 -21.09 4.35 13.40
N TYR A 452 -21.60 5.51 13.86
CA TYR A 452 -21.05 6.24 15.01
C TYR A 452 -21.26 5.51 16.34
N PHE A 453 -22.31 4.67 16.45
CA PHE A 453 -22.68 4.05 17.73
C PHE A 453 -21.88 2.79 18.09
N SER A 454 -21.36 2.06 17.10
CA SER A 454 -20.63 0.79 17.35
C SER A 454 -19.18 1.00 17.81
N CYS A 455 -18.54 2.11 17.42
CA CYS A 455 -17.15 2.37 17.80
C CYS A 455 -17.02 2.98 19.22
N SER A 456 -18.02 3.72 19.69
CA SER A 456 -17.91 4.50 20.93
C SER A 456 -18.31 3.75 22.21
N ARG A 457 -19.21 2.75 22.15
CA ARG A 457 -19.88 2.22 23.36
C ARG A 457 -19.15 1.09 24.08
N SER A 458 -18.16 0.45 23.44
CA SER A 458 -17.36 -0.63 24.04
C SER A 458 -16.11 -0.14 24.79
N TRP A 459 -15.76 1.16 24.74
CA TRP A 459 -14.37 1.57 24.99
C TRP A 459 -14.18 2.50 26.20
N SER A 460 -15.23 3.13 26.75
CA SER A 460 -15.08 4.05 27.89
C SER A 460 -14.76 3.35 29.23
N ASN A 461 -14.84 2.02 29.31
CA ASN A 461 -14.62 1.28 30.57
C ASN A 461 -13.18 0.77 30.77
N TRP A 462 -12.30 0.87 29.76
CA TRP A 462 -10.96 0.26 29.82
C TRP A 462 -9.80 1.26 30.01
N ASP A 463 -10.04 2.56 29.84
CA ASP A 463 -9.00 3.61 29.94
C ASP A 463 -8.45 3.85 31.38
N ILE A 464 -8.97 3.17 32.40
CA ILE A 464 -8.62 3.43 33.81
C ILE A 464 -7.62 2.41 34.40
N ASN A 465 -7.37 1.26 33.76
CA ASN A 465 -6.82 0.10 34.49
C ASN A 465 -5.28 -0.06 34.60
N PRO A 466 -4.42 0.39 33.66
CA PRO A 466 -2.97 0.17 33.81
C PRO A 466 -2.34 1.07 34.89
N LEU A 467 -2.90 2.26 35.14
CA LEU A 467 -2.50 3.11 36.26
C LEU A 467 -2.90 2.52 37.62
N TYR A 468 -4.05 1.85 37.69
CA TYR A 468 -4.53 1.22 38.92
C TYR A 468 -3.60 0.12 39.44
N PHE A 469 -2.98 -0.65 38.54
CA PHE A 469 -2.00 -1.69 38.90
C PHE A 469 -0.69 -1.13 39.49
N ILE A 470 -0.28 0.06 39.05
CA ILE A 470 0.88 0.79 39.58
C ILE A 470 0.53 1.38 40.96
N PHE A 471 -0.68 1.93 41.11
CA PHE A 471 -1.11 2.50 42.38
C PHE A 471 -1.33 1.45 43.47
N PHE A 472 -1.84 0.27 43.14
CA PHE A 472 -2.12 -0.78 44.15
C PHE A 472 -0.83 -1.35 44.79
N ASN A 473 0.22 -1.58 43.99
CA ASN A 473 1.49 -2.11 44.52
C ASN A 473 2.34 -1.07 45.27
N VAL A 474 2.16 0.23 45.00
CA VAL A 474 2.84 1.29 45.76
C VAL A 474 2.10 1.61 47.06
N TYR A 475 0.79 1.38 47.12
CA TYR A 475 -0.01 1.60 48.33
C TYR A 475 0.41 0.69 49.49
N GLU A 476 0.92 -0.51 49.20
CA GLU A 476 1.34 -1.48 50.22
C GLU A 476 2.73 -1.21 50.83
N GLN A 477 3.52 -0.26 50.29
CA GLN A 477 4.89 0.02 50.77
C GLN A 477 5.07 1.34 51.55
N GLY A 478 3.99 1.94 52.06
CA GLY A 478 4.06 3.06 52.99
C GLY A 478 4.12 4.44 52.33
N THR A 479 3.37 5.37 52.94
CA THR A 479 3.00 6.70 52.44
C THR A 479 4.18 7.65 52.13
N THR A 480 5.37 7.40 52.65
CA THR A 480 6.55 8.27 52.43
C THR A 480 7.21 8.08 51.06
N ARG A 481 7.10 6.91 50.43
CA ARG A 481 7.66 6.67 49.07
C ARG A 481 6.74 7.20 47.96
N LEU A 482 5.43 7.23 48.20
CA LEU A 482 4.43 7.74 47.24
C LEU A 482 4.65 9.23 46.92
N ASN A 483 5.01 10.04 47.92
CA ASN A 483 5.30 11.46 47.71
C ASN A 483 6.60 11.70 46.91
N GLN A 484 7.60 10.81 47.00
CA GLN A 484 8.82 10.90 46.20
C GLN A 484 8.59 10.48 44.74
N ALA A 485 7.80 9.43 44.51
CA ALA A 485 7.40 9.01 43.16
C ALA A 485 6.52 10.06 42.46
N LYS A 486 5.57 10.66 43.19
CA LYS A 486 4.70 11.74 42.68
C LYS A 486 5.51 12.99 42.32
N LYS A 487 6.54 13.32 43.10
CA LYS A 487 7.45 14.45 42.83
C LYS A 487 8.37 14.18 41.64
N ALA A 488 8.87 12.96 41.49
CA ALA A 488 9.67 12.55 40.33
C ALA A 488 8.86 12.53 39.03
N TYR A 489 7.58 12.14 39.10
CA TYR A 489 6.68 12.15 37.94
C TYR A 489 6.29 13.57 37.52
N LEU A 490 6.01 14.47 38.48
CA LEU A 490 5.74 15.89 38.19
C LEU A 490 6.96 16.61 37.59
N LEU A 491 8.19 16.22 37.97
CA LEU A 491 9.43 16.71 37.37
C LEU A 491 9.75 16.13 35.99
N PHE A 492 9.05 15.07 35.57
CA PHE A 492 9.24 14.43 34.26
C PHE A 492 8.19 14.88 33.23
N ILE A 493 7.09 15.49 33.69
CA ILE A 493 6.01 16.04 32.84
C ILE A 493 6.22 17.53 32.53
N GLN A 494 7.02 18.23 33.34
CA GLN A 494 7.59 19.53 32.98
C GLN A 494 8.83 19.32 32.13
#